data_AF-A0A6J4U8N1-F1
#
_entry.id   AF-A0A6J4U8N1-F1
#
_cell.length_a   1.000
_cell.length_b   1.000
_cell.length_c   1.000
_cell.angle_alpha   90.00
_cell.angle_beta   90.00
_cell.angle_gamma   90.00
#
_symmetry.space_group_name_H-M   'P 1'
#
loop_
_entity.id
_entity.type
_entity.pdbx_description
1 polymer ?
#
loop_
_entity_poly.entity_id
_entity_poly.type
_entity_poly.pdbx_seq_one_letter_code
_entity_poly.pdbx_strand_id
1 'polypeptide(L)'
;MGHSMNAYRKVYQALDSALASGERAVAPGTEAAVQAAIAELRAKGGPREAVAKLQEISVDLARLNGALRGGDSEECMLQRARLAEIKDEWLRESPLH
;
A
#
# COMPACT_ATOMS: atom_id res chain seq x y z
N MET A 1 9.36 -20.98 3.74
CA MET A 1 8.86 -20.07 2.68
C MET A 1 7.49 -19.43 2.99
N GLY A 2 6.97 -19.45 4.23
CA GLY A 2 5.58 -19.00 4.52
C GLY A 2 5.38 -17.58 5.09
N HIS A 3 6.45 -16.84 5.44
CA HIS A 3 6.31 -15.57 6.16
C HIS A 3 6.24 -14.33 5.27
N SER A 4 6.99 -14.27 4.17
CA SER A 4 6.92 -13.13 3.24
C SER A 4 5.52 -12.96 2.66
N MET A 5 4.83 -14.07 2.37
CA MET A 5 3.46 -14.10 1.86
C MET A 5 2.44 -13.43 2.81
N ASN A 6 2.73 -13.42 4.12
CA ASN A 6 1.88 -12.80 5.13
C ASN A 6 2.04 -11.27 5.16
N ALA A 7 3.26 -10.75 4.93
CA ALA A 7 3.50 -9.31 4.81
C ALA A 7 2.85 -8.74 3.54
N TYR A 8 3.02 -9.40 2.38
CA TYR A 8 2.38 -8.98 1.13
C TYR A 8 0.85 -8.99 1.23
N ARG A 9 0.27 -10.05 1.81
CA ARG A 9 -1.18 -10.14 2.02
C ARG A 9 -1.71 -8.99 2.89
N LYS A 10 -1.00 -8.62 3.95
CA LYS A 10 -1.39 -7.50 4.82
C LYS A 10 -1.38 -6.16 4.08
N VAL A 11 -0.36 -5.93 3.24
CA VAL A 11 -0.30 -4.69 2.45
C VAL A 11 -1.39 -4.68 1.38
N TYR A 12 -1.62 -5.81 0.71
CA TYR A 12 -2.73 -5.94 -0.23
C TYR A 12 -4.08 -5.65 0.44
N GLN A 13 -4.35 -6.21 1.63
CA GLN A 13 -5.57 -5.94 2.38
C GLN A 13 -5.69 -4.46 2.79
N ALA A 14 -4.57 -3.82 3.15
CA ALA A 14 -4.53 -2.41 3.50
C ALA A 14 -4.83 -1.51 2.29
N LEU A 15 -4.26 -1.83 1.12
CA LEU A 15 -4.56 -1.17 -0.16
C LEU A 15 -6.01 -1.40 -0.58
N ASP A 16 -6.49 -2.64 -0.50
CA ASP A 16 -7.86 -3.00 -0.83
C ASP A 16 -8.86 -2.23 0.04
N SER A 17 -8.60 -2.12 1.34
CA SER A 17 -9.41 -1.32 2.26
C SER A 17 -9.37 0.18 1.95
N ALA A 18 -8.17 0.72 1.65
CA ALA A 18 -8.01 2.14 1.31
C ALA A 18 -8.73 2.52 0.00
N LEU A 19 -8.81 1.59 -0.96
CA LEU A 19 -9.47 1.79 -2.25
C LEU A 19 -10.97 1.50 -2.20
N ALA A 20 -11.39 0.43 -1.50
CA ALA A 20 -12.78 -0.03 -1.46
C ALA A 20 -13.70 0.96 -0.74
N SER A 21 -13.19 1.66 0.28
CA SER A 21 -14.07 2.41 1.16
C SER A 21 -14.75 3.60 0.47
N GLY A 22 -14.20 4.18 -0.61
CA GLY A 22 -14.70 5.48 -1.11
C GLY A 22 -14.72 6.59 -0.03
N GLU A 23 -14.17 6.31 1.16
CA GLU A 23 -14.39 7.08 2.37
C GLU A 23 -13.49 8.31 2.43
N ARG A 24 -13.87 9.24 3.31
CA ARG A 24 -13.11 10.45 3.65
C ARG A 24 -11.78 10.18 4.37
N ALA A 25 -11.40 8.93 4.63
CA ALA A 25 -10.20 8.58 5.37
C ALA A 25 -9.58 7.25 4.90
N VAL A 26 -8.26 7.15 5.00
CA VAL A 26 -7.54 5.87 4.92
C VAL A 26 -7.79 5.09 6.23
N ALA A 27 -8.00 3.78 6.15
CA ALA A 27 -8.24 2.95 7.33
C ALA A 27 -7.08 3.08 8.35
N PRO A 28 -7.38 3.23 9.65
CA PRO A 28 -6.36 3.37 10.68
C PRO A 28 -5.47 2.12 10.72
N GLY A 29 -4.16 2.33 10.82
CA GLY A 29 -3.17 1.23 10.85
C GLY A 29 -2.66 0.79 9.47
N THR A 30 -3.22 1.29 8.36
CA THR A 30 -2.74 1.00 6.99
C THR A 30 -1.27 1.38 6.82
N GLU A 31 -0.89 2.62 7.15
CA GLU A 31 0.51 3.09 7.05
C GLU A 31 1.45 2.23 7.92
N ALA A 32 1.04 1.89 9.14
CA ALA A 32 1.82 1.05 10.05
C ALA A 32 2.02 -0.37 9.49
N ALA A 33 1.00 -0.95 8.85
CA ALA A 33 1.11 -2.25 8.20
C ALA A 33 2.10 -2.23 7.03
N VAL A 34 2.11 -1.16 6.21
CA VAL A 34 3.10 -0.99 5.14
C VAL A 34 4.51 -0.84 5.69
N GLN A 35 4.70 -0.02 6.73
CA GLN A 35 6.00 0.15 7.38
C GLN A 35 6.52 -1.15 8.01
N ALA A 36 5.64 -1.93 8.64
CA ALA A 36 6.00 -3.24 9.16
C ALA A 36 6.42 -4.21 8.04
N ALA A 37 5.74 -4.20 6.89
CA ALA A 37 6.11 -5.01 5.73
C ALA A 37 7.47 -4.61 5.14
N ILE A 38 7.76 -3.30 5.04
CA ILE A 38 9.07 -2.78 4.61
C ILE A 38 10.16 -3.26 5.57
N ALA A 39 9.96 -3.08 6.87
CA ALA A 39 10.93 -3.48 7.89
C ALA A 39 11.19 -5.00 7.84
N GLU A 40 10.14 -5.80 7.69
CA GLU A 40 10.26 -7.25 7.57
C GLU A 40 11.05 -7.67 6.34
N LEU A 41 10.74 -7.11 5.16
CA LEU A 41 11.47 -7.43 3.93
C LEU A 41 12.93 -7.04 4.01
N ARG A 42 13.24 -5.87 4.58
CA ARG A 42 14.63 -5.45 4.80
C ARG A 42 15.38 -6.40 5.74
N ALA A 43 14.77 -6.77 6.86
CA ALA A 43 15.37 -7.67 7.85
C ALA A 43 15.64 -9.07 7.28
N LYS A 44 14.80 -9.55 6.35
CA LYS A 44 14.92 -10.87 5.72
C LYS A 44 15.73 -10.88 4.42
N GLY A 45 16.31 -9.75 4.01
CA GLY A 45 17.04 -9.64 2.75
C GLY A 45 16.14 -9.81 1.52
N GLY A 46 14.89 -9.35 1.60
CA GLY A 46 13.92 -9.40 0.52
C GLY A 46 14.36 -8.60 -0.72
N PRO A 47 13.68 -8.79 -1.86
CA PRO A 47 14.03 -8.13 -3.11
C PRO A 47 14.00 -6.60 -2.96
N ARG A 48 15.05 -5.91 -3.44
CA ARG A 48 15.13 -4.44 -3.39
C ARG A 48 13.95 -3.78 -4.10
N GLU A 49 13.50 -4.36 -5.20
CA GLU A 49 12.35 -3.88 -5.97
C GLU A 49 11.06 -3.92 -5.15
N ALA A 50 10.82 -5.00 -4.41
CA ALA A 50 9.65 -5.09 -3.53
C ALA A 50 9.70 -4.07 -2.39
N VAL A 51 10.88 -3.83 -1.81
CA VAL A 51 11.07 -2.79 -0.80
C VAL A 51 10.81 -1.41 -1.40
N ALA A 52 11.28 -1.13 -2.60
CA ALA A 52 11.06 0.15 -3.29
C ALA A 52 9.57 0.38 -3.57
N LYS A 53 8.87 -0.62 -4.14
CA LYS A 53 7.41 -0.54 -4.40
C LYS A 53 6.62 -0.27 -3.12
N LEU A 54 6.98 -0.92 -2.01
CA LEU A 54 6.34 -0.66 -0.71
C LEU A 54 6.62 0.74 -0.15
N GLN A 55 7.80 1.29 -0.41
CA GLN A 55 8.11 2.67 -0.04
C GLN A 55 7.29 3.66 -0.86
N GLU A 56 7.07 3.40 -2.15
CA GLU A 56 6.18 4.21 -2.99
C GLU A 56 4.74 4.20 -2.45
N ILE A 57 4.20 3.01 -2.16
CA ILE A 57 2.89 2.87 -1.53
C ILE A 57 2.79 3.67 -0.24
N SER A 58 3.83 3.63 0.61
CA SER A 58 3.83 4.38 1.86
C SER A 58 3.79 5.89 1.64
N VAL A 59 4.45 6.40 0.60
CA VAL A 59 4.42 7.84 0.26
C VAL A 59 3.05 8.22 -0.28
N ASP A 60 2.49 7.42 -1.19
CA ASP A 60 1.19 7.69 -1.80
C ASP A 60 0.05 7.62 -0.75
N LEU A 61 0.14 6.70 0.21
CA LEU A 61 -0.78 6.65 1.36
C LEU A 61 -0.69 7.91 2.25
N ALA A 62 0.52 8.38 2.55
CA ALA A 62 0.71 9.59 3.35
C ALA A 62 0.17 10.83 2.61
N ARG A 63 0.37 10.91 1.30
CA ARG A 63 -0.20 11.96 0.43
C ARG A 63 -1.72 11.89 0.40
N LEU A 64 -2.29 10.70 0.21
CA LEU A 64 -3.74 10.50 0.24
C LEU A 64 -4.33 10.93 1.60
N ASN A 65 -3.70 10.56 2.71
CA ASN A 65 -4.14 10.96 4.04
C ASN A 65 -4.05 12.48 4.24
N GLY A 66 -2.99 13.13 3.74
CA GLY A 66 -2.86 14.59 3.71
C GLY A 66 -3.94 15.26 2.88
N ALA A 67 -4.20 14.77 1.68
CA ALA A 67 -5.23 15.27 0.78
C ALA A 67 -6.64 15.14 1.38
N LEU A 68 -6.95 13.99 1.99
CA LEU A 68 -8.23 13.75 2.65
C LEU A 68 -8.46 14.71 3.84
N ARG A 69 -7.41 14.99 4.62
CA ARG A 69 -7.47 15.98 5.72
C ARG A 69 -7.58 17.42 5.21
N GLY A 70 -6.92 17.73 4.09
CA GLY A 70 -6.94 19.05 3.46
C GLY A 70 -8.18 19.32 2.61
N GLY A 71 -8.98 18.29 2.31
CA GLY A 71 -10.12 18.39 1.39
C GLY A 71 -9.71 18.49 -0.09
N ASP A 72 -8.46 18.16 -0.43
CA ASP A 72 -7.95 18.20 -1.80
C ASP A 72 -8.45 16.99 -2.59
N SER A 73 -9.55 17.19 -3.30
CA SER A 73 -10.24 16.11 -4.03
C SER A 73 -9.45 15.64 -5.25
N GLU A 74 -8.65 16.51 -5.87
CA GLU A 74 -7.84 16.16 -7.04
C GLU A 74 -6.67 15.28 -6.64
N GLU A 75 -5.93 15.66 -5.59
CA GLU A 75 -4.85 14.85 -5.05
C GLU A 75 -5.38 13.52 -4.50
N CYS A 76 -6.57 13.51 -3.88
CA CYS A 76 -7.22 12.25 -3.46
C CYS A 76 -7.47 11.30 -4.64
N MET A 77 -7.98 11.81 -5.77
CA MET A 77 -8.24 11.00 -6.96
C MET A 77 -6.93 10.48 -7.56
N LEU A 78 -5.92 11.35 -7.67
CA LEU A 78 -4.62 10.99 -8.23
C LEU A 78 -3.91 9.90 -7.41
N GLN A 79 -3.88 10.04 -6.08
CA GLN A 79 -3.26 9.05 -5.21
C GLN A 79 -4.04 7.73 -5.19
N ARG A 80 -5.38 7.77 -5.25
CA ARG A 80 -6.19 6.55 -5.37
C ARG A 80 -5.95 5.81 -6.68
N ALA A 81 -5.87 6.53 -7.80
CA ALA A 81 -5.58 5.93 -9.10
C ALA A 81 -4.22 5.23 -9.08
N ARG A 82 -3.20 5.90 -8.54
CA ARG A 82 -1.85 5.33 -8.44
C ARG A 82 -1.79 4.09 -7.53
N LEU A 83 -2.44 4.15 -6.37
CA LEU A 83 -2.53 3.00 -5.46
C LEU A 83 -3.30 1.82 -6.10
N ALA A 84 -4.30 2.10 -6.94
CA ALA A 84 -5.01 1.07 -7.69
C ALA A 84 -4.13 0.42 -8.77
N GLU A 85 -3.36 1.23 -9.54
CA GLU A 85 -2.41 0.71 -10.52
C GLU A 85 -1.35 -0.20 -9.89
N ILE A 86 -0.79 0.21 -8.74
CA ILE A 86 0.19 -0.59 -8.00
C ILE A 86 -0.43 -1.91 -7.51
N LYS A 87 -1.68 -1.87 -7.03
CA LYS A 87 -2.42 -3.07 -6.60
C LYS A 87 -2.64 -4.03 -7.78
N ASP A 88 -3.04 -3.52 -8.94
CA ASP A 88 -3.29 -4.31 -10.15
C ASP A 88 -2.00 -4.88 -10.75
N GLU A 89 -0.89 -4.15 -10.68
CA GLU A 89 0.43 -4.65 -11.04
C GLU A 89 0.83 -5.81 -10.13
N TRP A 90 0.60 -5.69 -8.82
CA TRP A 90 0.91 -6.76 -7.87
C TRP A 90 0.11 -8.04 -8.12
N LEU A 91 -1.18 -7.93 -8.43
CA LEU A 91 -2.01 -9.07 -8.80
C LEU A 91 -1.49 -9.77 -10.07
N ARG A 92 -0.95 -9.02 -11.03
CA ARG A 92 -0.35 -9.56 -12.25
C ARG A 92 0.99 -10.25 -12.00
N GLU A 93 1.82 -9.71 -11.11
CA GLU A 93 3.15 -10.25 -10.81
C GLU A 93 3.13 -11.41 -9.78
N SER A 94 2.08 -11.52 -8.96
CA SER A 94 1.92 -12.58 -7.95
C SER A 94 0.69 -13.45 -8.24
N PRO A 95 0.80 -14.49 -9.09
CA PRO A 95 -0.32 -15.42 -9.38
C PRO A 95 -0.65 -16.39 -8.22
N LEU A 96 -0.21 -16.10 -6.99
CA LEU A 96 -0.44 -16.92 -5.78
C LEU A 96 -1.40 -16.26 -4.77
N HIS A 97 -2.24 -15.34 -5.23
CA HIS A 97 -3.50 -15.06 -4.54
C HIS A 97 -4.48 -16.21 -4.69
#